data_AF-A0A323TZL2-F1
#
_entry.id   AF-A0A323TZL2-F1
#
_cell.length_a   1.000
_cell.length_b   1.000
_cell.length_c   1.000
_cell.angle_alpha   90.00
_cell.angle_beta   90.00
_cell.angle_gamma   90.00
#
_symmetry.space_group_name_H-M   'P 1'
#
loop_
_entity.id
_entity.type
_entity.pdbx_description
1 polymer ?
#
loop_
_entity_poly.entity_id
_entity_poly.type
_entity_poly.pdbx_seq_one_letter_code
_entity_poly.pdbx_strand_id
1 'polypeptide(L)'
;MKYDIDKNEYGFDTAISASDWKYSAAITGLIYYFKKLEKKYEIKKITIHEITDSYLVYNKEDVNEESYLNFIERFYSEEALVHKKLENQLKHTKEFTPEIIKSIKENMSANTVLKKVFSKTKFDGTNKEEVLKLLDENRHSIIKETFRNKKDLYDNYCQTSRLLEKGDNSPCRLKGYYFDPNRKSKATGYNFASSSVDYFDDEIFDFIPFAFTGSPFETIFLNDNLDLEILENMNYKLREYFSEEKEEEIEKIKNFKQEKAIKEKKNEETEGNQNSVPLKKLFLNILQKKVDYIKYGMEIIYKNRDKEYFETWYLRNESIKVLKEIKDFSKLDIRIKITDKYYFNVLNEVFSSILNLSSLTNSILYLLKDRESFIRIDATRENLSKLFKYNYAINELIKVNQIIRNGGKEMDENLKKSIKACSIAVVKKFIKENSLNKLASYRQKLLSSVVAKNHKRILDVLTQLSVYSGVYFSFAFDYIENQTQNEDIIHYFILELDQSRLESKKNKENEDKE
;
A
#
# COMPACT_ATOMS: atom_id res chain seq x y z
N MET A 1 -5.56 19.42 -19.08
CA MET A 1 -4.91 20.20 -20.15
C MET A 1 -4.78 21.64 -19.68
N LYS A 2 -3.69 22.32 -20.05
CA LYS A 2 -3.39 23.70 -19.66
C LYS A 2 -3.76 24.68 -20.79
N TYR A 3 -4.26 25.86 -20.42
CA TYR A 3 -4.70 26.92 -21.31
C TYR A 3 -4.24 28.28 -20.79
N ASP A 4 -3.87 29.17 -21.71
CA ASP A 4 -3.75 30.60 -21.42
C ASP A 4 -5.14 31.25 -21.58
N ILE A 5 -5.55 32.06 -20.61
CA ILE A 5 -6.88 32.69 -20.55
C ILE A 5 -6.78 34.20 -20.36
N ASP A 6 -7.82 34.96 -20.72
CA ASP A 6 -7.83 36.41 -20.54
C ASP A 6 -7.97 36.80 -19.06
N LYS A 7 -6.90 37.40 -18.52
CA LYS A 7 -6.85 37.89 -17.14
C LYS A 7 -7.95 38.91 -16.82
N ASN A 8 -8.41 39.70 -17.80
CA ASN A 8 -9.47 40.68 -17.60
C ASN A 8 -10.85 40.04 -17.46
N GLU A 9 -11.06 38.90 -18.13
CA GLU A 9 -12.34 38.17 -18.10
C GLU A 9 -12.44 37.26 -16.87
N TYR A 10 -11.37 36.53 -16.56
CA TYR A 10 -11.39 35.47 -15.55
C TYR A 10 -10.70 35.83 -14.22
N GLY A 11 -9.98 36.96 -14.17
CA GLY A 11 -9.17 37.37 -13.01
C GLY A 11 -7.81 36.66 -12.88
N PHE A 12 -7.53 35.69 -13.76
CA PHE A 12 -6.33 34.86 -13.82
C PHE A 12 -5.90 34.66 -15.27
N ASP A 13 -4.62 34.36 -15.50
CA ASP A 13 -4.07 34.19 -16.85
C ASP A 13 -3.86 32.72 -17.27
N THR A 14 -4.02 31.77 -16.35
CA THR A 14 -3.81 30.34 -16.61
C THR A 14 -4.97 29.50 -16.11
N ALA A 15 -5.40 28.51 -16.90
CA ALA A 15 -6.40 27.51 -16.53
C ALA A 15 -5.89 26.08 -16.77
N ILE A 16 -6.16 25.15 -15.86
CA ILE A 16 -5.80 23.74 -16.03
C ILE A 16 -6.99 22.85 -15.67
N SER A 17 -7.40 21.98 -16.60
CA SER A 17 -8.37 20.91 -16.36
C SER A 17 -7.70 19.57 -16.10
N ALA A 18 -8.37 18.67 -15.37
CA ALA A 18 -7.94 17.30 -15.13
C ALA A 18 -8.25 16.39 -16.34
N SER A 19 -7.65 16.66 -17.50
CA SER A 19 -7.93 15.88 -18.72
C SER A 19 -7.49 14.41 -18.64
N ASP A 20 -6.51 14.12 -17.80
CA ASP A 20 -6.07 12.77 -17.45
C ASP A 20 -5.42 12.76 -16.06
N TRP A 21 -5.04 11.58 -15.56
CA TRP A 21 -4.45 11.44 -14.23
C TRP A 21 -3.16 12.25 -14.03
N LYS A 22 -2.37 12.52 -15.09
CA LYS A 22 -1.12 13.31 -14.99
C LYS A 22 -1.48 14.77 -14.68
N TYR A 23 -2.49 15.30 -15.37
CA TYR A 23 -3.01 16.63 -15.09
C TYR A 23 -3.69 16.69 -13.71
N SER A 24 -4.46 15.67 -13.31
CA SER A 24 -5.03 15.61 -11.95
C SER A 24 -3.95 15.63 -10.87
N ALA A 25 -2.87 14.86 -11.04
CA ALA A 25 -1.76 14.83 -10.12
C ALA A 25 -1.01 16.18 -10.10
N ALA A 26 -0.74 16.77 -11.26
CA ALA A 26 -0.12 18.09 -11.34
C ALA A 26 -0.96 19.18 -10.66
N ILE A 27 -2.29 19.19 -10.90
CA ILE A 27 -3.25 20.08 -10.22
C ILE A 27 -3.18 19.91 -8.71
N THR A 28 -3.21 18.67 -8.22
CA THR A 28 -3.13 18.38 -6.77
C THR A 28 -1.82 18.92 -6.17
N GLY A 29 -0.70 18.72 -6.85
CA GLY A 29 0.60 19.28 -6.44
C GLY A 29 0.63 20.81 -6.46
N LEU A 30 0.03 21.45 -7.46
CA LEU A 30 -0.11 22.90 -7.56
C LEU A 30 -0.98 23.48 -6.45
N ILE A 31 -2.10 22.82 -6.11
CA ILE A 31 -2.95 23.23 -4.99
C ILE A 31 -2.17 23.22 -3.67
N TYR A 32 -1.37 22.17 -3.41
CA TYR A 32 -0.49 22.15 -2.23
C TYR A 32 0.55 23.26 -2.26
N TYR A 33 1.12 23.53 -3.43
CA TYR A 33 2.05 24.63 -3.64
C TYR A 33 1.42 25.98 -3.29
N PHE A 34 0.24 26.29 -3.84
CA PHE A 34 -0.44 27.55 -3.60
C PHE A 34 -0.86 27.69 -2.15
N LYS A 35 -1.42 26.64 -1.53
CA LYS A 35 -1.78 26.64 -0.11
C LYS A 35 -0.57 26.87 0.80
N LYS A 36 0.56 26.19 0.54
CA LYS A 36 1.75 26.25 1.40
C LYS A 36 2.53 27.57 1.28
N LEU A 37 2.39 28.26 0.15
CA LEU A 37 3.00 29.56 -0.11
C LEU A 37 2.00 30.73 -0.04
N GLU A 38 0.75 30.47 0.36
CA GLU A 38 -0.31 31.47 0.50
C GLU A 38 -0.56 32.27 -0.79
N LYS A 39 -0.49 31.60 -1.94
CA LYS A 39 -0.74 32.19 -3.26
C LYS A 39 -2.20 32.03 -3.68
N LYS A 40 -2.66 32.95 -4.52
CA LYS A 40 -4.05 32.96 -5.01
C LYS A 40 -4.25 31.92 -6.10
N TYR A 41 -5.31 31.13 -5.95
CA TYR A 41 -5.83 30.22 -6.96
C TYR A 41 -7.31 30.01 -6.71
N GLU A 42 -8.05 29.58 -7.72
CA GLU A 42 -9.46 29.20 -7.56
C GLU A 42 -9.79 27.95 -8.38
N ILE A 43 -10.79 27.19 -7.92
CA ILE A 43 -11.41 26.12 -8.69
C ILE A 43 -12.75 26.66 -9.18
N LYS A 44 -12.92 26.72 -10.51
CA LYS A 44 -14.11 27.29 -11.13
C LYS A 44 -14.53 26.49 -12.34
N LYS A 45 -15.85 26.44 -12.57
CA LYS A 45 -16.43 25.91 -13.80
C LYS A 45 -16.48 27.01 -14.85
N ILE A 46 -15.66 26.89 -15.91
CA ILE A 46 -15.57 27.86 -17.01
C ILE A 46 -15.65 27.12 -18.35
N THR A 47 -15.91 27.87 -19.43
CA THR A 47 -15.98 27.31 -20.79
C THR A 47 -14.80 27.82 -21.59
N ILE A 48 -13.92 26.92 -22.02
CA ILE A 48 -12.76 27.22 -22.87
C ILE A 48 -12.92 26.40 -24.15
N HIS A 49 -12.85 27.05 -25.32
CA HIS A 49 -13.02 26.39 -26.63
C HIS A 49 -14.26 25.48 -26.69
N GLU A 50 -15.42 25.99 -26.26
CA GLU A 50 -16.71 25.28 -26.24
C GLU A 50 -16.81 24.10 -25.25
N ILE A 51 -15.77 23.86 -24.44
CA ILE A 51 -15.76 22.81 -23.43
C ILE A 51 -15.95 23.45 -22.04
N THR A 52 -17.09 23.13 -21.41
CA THR A 52 -17.35 23.52 -20.02
C THR A 52 -16.85 22.44 -19.07
N ASP A 53 -15.85 22.77 -18.25
CA ASP A 53 -15.22 21.84 -17.30
C ASP A 53 -14.83 22.55 -16.00
N SER A 54 -14.42 21.80 -15.00
CA SER A 54 -13.82 22.32 -13.77
C SER A 54 -12.33 22.60 -13.99
N TYR A 55 -11.92 23.86 -13.79
CA TYR A 55 -10.54 24.32 -13.98
C TYR A 55 -9.94 24.82 -12.67
N LEU A 56 -8.67 24.50 -12.46
CA LEU A 56 -7.79 25.22 -11.55
C LEU A 56 -7.30 26.49 -12.29
N VAL A 57 -7.62 27.66 -11.78
CA VAL A 57 -7.19 28.96 -12.34
C VAL A 57 -6.20 29.66 -11.41
N TYR A 58 -5.13 30.24 -11.98
CA TYR A 58 -4.06 30.92 -11.25
C TYR A 58 -3.26 31.86 -12.17
N ASN A 59 -2.36 32.68 -11.61
CA ASN A 59 -1.45 33.52 -12.39
C ASN A 59 -0.12 32.82 -12.65
N LYS A 60 0.36 32.80 -13.89
CA LYS A 60 1.61 32.13 -14.28
C LYS A 60 2.83 32.68 -13.54
N GLU A 61 2.85 33.98 -13.25
CA GLU A 61 3.91 34.66 -12.48
C GLU A 61 4.07 34.10 -11.06
N ASP A 62 2.99 33.53 -10.50
CA ASP A 62 2.98 32.86 -9.21
C ASP A 62 3.68 31.50 -9.26
N VAL A 63 4.14 31.01 -10.41
CA VAL A 63 4.90 29.76 -10.51
C VAL A 63 6.26 30.04 -11.14
N ASN A 64 7.30 30.06 -10.30
CA ASN A 64 8.68 30.29 -10.73
C ASN A 64 9.67 29.39 -9.96
N GLU A 65 10.90 29.27 -10.46
CA GLU A 65 11.91 28.37 -9.89
C GLU A 65 12.19 28.65 -8.40
N GLU A 66 12.39 29.92 -8.01
CA GLU A 66 12.69 30.27 -6.62
C GLU A 66 11.57 29.82 -5.67
N SER A 67 10.34 30.18 -5.99
CA SER A 67 9.18 29.81 -5.18
C SER A 67 8.93 28.30 -5.18
N TYR A 68 9.20 27.61 -6.29
CA TYR A 68 9.14 26.15 -6.38
C TYR A 68 10.16 25.47 -5.45
N LEU A 69 11.41 25.96 -5.41
CA LEU A 69 12.43 25.44 -4.50
C LEU A 69 12.08 25.74 -3.02
N ASN A 70 11.53 26.92 -2.74
CA ASN A 70 11.04 27.26 -1.40
C ASN A 70 9.88 26.34 -0.98
N PHE A 71 9.00 25.97 -1.92
CA PHE A 71 7.93 24.99 -1.65
C PHE A 71 8.48 23.60 -1.35
N ILE A 72 9.43 23.08 -2.14
CA ILE A 72 10.08 21.79 -1.89
C ILE A 72 10.61 21.72 -0.45
N GLU A 73 11.33 22.76 -0.02
CA GLU A 73 11.91 22.84 1.31
C GLU A 73 10.85 22.86 2.43
N ARG A 74 9.73 23.54 2.20
CA ARG A 74 8.60 23.59 3.15
C ARG A 74 7.75 22.32 3.16
N PHE A 75 7.69 21.60 2.04
CA PHE A 75 6.85 20.42 1.86
C PHE A 75 7.50 19.17 2.45
N TYR A 76 8.79 18.96 2.20
CA TYR A 76 9.50 17.76 2.63
C TYR A 76 10.18 17.91 4.01
N SER A 77 10.21 16.81 4.76
CA SER A 77 10.83 16.74 6.09
C SER A 77 12.36 16.74 6.04
N GLU A 78 13.01 16.81 7.21
CA GLU A 78 14.47 16.70 7.32
C GLU A 78 15.02 15.29 7.01
N GLU A 79 14.18 14.25 7.10
CA GLU A 79 14.51 12.90 6.63
C GLU A 79 14.63 12.85 5.10
N ALA A 80 13.78 13.64 4.42
CA ALA A 80 13.80 13.76 2.98
C ALA A 80 14.97 14.65 2.51
N LEU A 81 15.15 15.80 3.15
CA LEU A 81 16.11 16.84 2.82
C LEU A 81 17.17 16.99 3.94
N VAL A 82 18.30 16.30 3.77
CA VAL A 82 19.35 16.18 4.80
C VAL A 82 19.94 17.53 5.23
N HIS A 83 19.92 18.55 4.37
CA HIS A 83 20.43 19.87 4.74
C HIS A 83 19.63 20.51 5.89
N LYS A 84 18.32 20.24 5.99
CA LYS A 84 17.49 20.69 7.13
C LYS A 84 17.94 20.03 8.43
N LYS A 85 18.23 18.72 8.39
CA LYS A 85 18.76 17.98 9.54
C LYS A 85 20.09 18.56 9.99
N LEU A 86 20.98 18.83 9.04
CA LEU A 86 22.28 19.44 9.30
C LEU A 86 22.15 20.84 9.91
N GLU A 87 21.29 21.69 9.32
CA GLU A 87 20.99 23.03 9.82
C GLU A 87 20.44 22.99 11.26
N ASN A 88 19.48 22.09 11.54
CA ASN A 88 18.90 21.91 12.86
C ASN A 88 19.94 21.43 13.88
N GLN A 89 20.76 20.43 13.54
CA GLN A 89 21.85 19.95 14.39
C GLN A 89 22.82 21.09 14.73
N LEU A 90 23.24 21.88 13.74
CA LEU A 90 24.15 22.98 13.96
C LEU A 90 23.53 24.08 14.84
N LYS A 91 22.26 24.46 14.59
CA LYS A 91 21.59 25.54 15.33
C LYS A 91 21.29 25.17 16.79
N HIS A 92 20.83 23.95 17.05
CA HIS A 92 20.30 23.56 18.36
C HIS A 92 21.29 22.79 19.26
N THR A 93 22.43 22.34 18.73
CA THR A 93 23.48 21.73 19.55
C THR A 93 24.24 22.81 20.32
N LYS A 94 24.30 22.65 21.65
CA LYS A 94 25.09 23.52 22.55
C LYS A 94 26.56 23.08 22.64
N GLU A 95 26.80 21.77 22.70
CA GLU A 95 28.13 21.18 22.82
C GLU A 95 28.32 20.08 21.77
N PHE A 96 29.41 20.16 21.00
CA PHE A 96 29.71 19.21 19.95
C PHE A 96 30.54 18.05 20.48
N THR A 97 29.85 17.01 20.98
CA THR A 97 30.52 15.76 21.37
C THR A 97 31.11 15.05 20.15
N PRO A 98 32.09 14.14 20.33
CA PRO A 98 32.66 13.37 19.22
C PRO A 98 31.61 12.65 18.36
N GLU A 99 30.54 12.13 18.97
CA GLU A 99 29.42 11.46 18.29
C GLU A 99 28.63 12.44 17.42
N ILE A 100 28.34 13.65 17.93
CA ILE A 100 27.62 14.67 17.17
C ILE A 100 28.47 15.17 16.01
N ILE A 101 29.77 15.39 16.22
CA ILE A 101 30.71 15.77 15.16
C ILE A 101 30.74 14.70 14.06
N LYS A 102 30.74 13.41 14.45
CA LYS A 102 30.66 12.30 13.49
C LYS A 102 29.35 12.35 12.69
N SER A 103 28.21 12.52 13.35
CA SER A 103 26.91 12.61 12.69
C SER A 103 26.82 13.79 11.70
N ILE A 104 27.37 14.95 12.08
CA ILE A 104 27.43 16.14 11.21
C ILE A 104 28.28 15.86 9.97
N LYS A 105 29.46 15.26 10.14
CA LYS A 105 30.34 14.88 9.01
C LYS A 105 29.66 13.89 8.05
N GLU A 106 28.91 12.94 8.58
CA GLU A 106 28.13 12.00 7.78
C GLU A 106 27.04 12.75 6.99
N ASN A 107 26.30 13.67 7.62
CA ASN A 107 25.27 14.47 6.96
C ASN A 107 25.85 15.42 5.89
N MET A 108 27.00 16.06 6.14
CA MET A 108 27.73 16.88 5.15
C MET A 108 28.17 16.09 3.91
N SER A 109 28.25 14.77 4.02
CA SER A 109 28.64 13.88 2.94
C SER A 109 27.50 12.96 2.46
N ALA A 110 26.26 13.23 2.85
CA ALA A 110 25.11 12.37 2.60
C ALA A 110 24.75 12.22 1.11
N ASN A 111 25.02 13.24 0.30
CA ASN A 111 24.77 13.19 -1.14
C ASN A 111 25.84 13.96 -1.93
N THR A 112 25.82 13.81 -3.25
CA THR A 112 26.84 14.38 -4.14
C THR A 112 26.90 15.91 -4.08
N VAL A 113 25.76 16.60 -3.91
CA VAL A 113 25.75 18.07 -3.83
C VAL A 113 26.35 18.57 -2.52
N LEU A 114 26.01 17.97 -1.38
CA LEU A 114 26.58 18.31 -0.08
C LEU A 114 28.10 18.03 -0.04
N LYS A 115 28.54 16.89 -0.60
CA LYS A 115 29.99 16.59 -0.75
C LYS A 115 30.73 17.66 -1.55
N LYS A 116 30.11 18.22 -2.60
CA LYS A 116 30.70 19.31 -3.40
C LYS A 116 30.78 20.60 -2.58
N VAL A 117 29.67 20.99 -1.95
CA VAL A 117 29.57 22.20 -1.11
C VAL A 117 30.62 22.18 0.01
N PHE A 118 30.80 21.04 0.67
CA PHE A 118 31.73 20.90 1.80
C PHE A 118 33.09 20.28 1.46
N SER A 119 33.44 20.18 0.17
CA SER A 119 34.67 19.52 -0.27
C SER A 119 35.94 20.09 0.37
N LYS A 120 35.93 21.38 0.74
CA LYS A 120 37.06 22.10 1.34
C LYS A 120 36.92 22.34 2.85
N THR A 121 35.76 22.05 3.45
CA THR A 121 35.45 22.37 4.84
C THR A 121 35.18 21.09 5.61
N LYS A 122 36.02 20.77 6.59
CA LYS A 122 35.79 19.67 7.53
C LYS A 122 35.25 20.26 8.83
N PHE A 123 34.14 19.71 9.32
CA PHE A 123 33.59 20.14 10.60
C PHE A 123 34.47 19.66 11.76
N ASP A 124 34.87 20.55 12.65
CA ASP A 124 35.71 20.22 13.82
C ASP A 124 35.05 20.59 15.17
N GLY A 125 33.83 21.14 15.13
CA GLY A 125 33.08 21.59 16.31
C GLY A 125 33.25 23.08 16.60
N THR A 126 34.26 23.75 16.02
CA THR A 126 34.52 25.19 16.20
C THR A 126 34.03 26.03 15.02
N ASN A 127 33.98 25.44 13.82
CA ASN A 127 33.60 26.12 12.58
C ASN A 127 32.10 26.08 12.23
N LYS A 128 31.22 26.08 13.24
CA LYS A 128 29.75 26.05 13.07
C LYS A 128 29.23 27.16 12.14
N GLU A 129 29.68 28.39 12.34
CA GLU A 129 29.20 29.56 11.57
C GLU A 129 29.59 29.49 10.09
N GLU A 130 30.80 29.01 9.80
CA GLU A 130 31.27 28.79 8.43
C GLU A 130 30.39 27.77 7.71
N VAL A 131 30.08 26.65 8.36
CA VAL A 131 29.24 25.59 7.79
C VAL A 131 27.81 26.08 7.55
N LEU A 132 27.24 26.85 8.49
CA LEU A 132 25.90 27.45 8.32
C LEU A 132 25.88 28.44 7.15
N LYS A 133 26.90 29.30 7.04
CA LYS A 133 27.02 30.24 5.92
C LYS A 133 27.09 29.52 4.56
N LEU A 134 27.89 28.45 4.46
CA LEU A 134 27.97 27.65 3.23
C LEU A 134 26.64 26.99 2.86
N LEU A 135 25.85 26.55 3.85
CA LEU A 135 24.51 26.02 3.61
C LEU A 135 23.58 27.08 3.03
N ASP A 136 23.56 28.27 3.62
CA ASP A 136 22.67 29.35 3.17
C ASP A 136 23.06 29.87 1.78
N GLU A 137 24.35 30.05 1.51
CA GLU A 137 24.84 30.45 0.18
C GLU A 137 24.50 29.45 -0.94
N ASN A 138 24.38 28.16 -0.60
CA ASN A 138 24.11 27.08 -1.57
C ASN A 138 22.70 26.49 -1.43
N ARG A 139 21.80 27.11 -0.66
CA ARG A 139 20.51 26.54 -0.23
C ARG A 139 19.67 26.01 -1.40
N HIS A 140 19.40 26.86 -2.39
CA HIS A 140 18.61 26.50 -3.58
C HIS A 140 19.27 25.39 -4.42
N SER A 141 20.59 25.45 -4.59
CA SER A 141 21.35 24.42 -5.32
C SER A 141 21.27 23.06 -4.63
N ILE A 142 21.43 23.04 -3.30
CA ILE A 142 21.30 21.83 -2.48
C ILE A 142 19.88 21.26 -2.58
N ILE A 143 18.85 22.10 -2.46
CA ILE A 143 17.44 21.67 -2.57
C ILE A 143 17.19 21.07 -3.95
N LYS A 144 17.53 21.81 -5.02
CA LYS A 144 17.30 21.40 -6.41
C LYS A 144 17.96 20.06 -6.71
N GLU A 145 19.25 19.92 -6.44
CA GLU A 145 20.00 18.70 -6.75
C GLU A 145 19.64 17.53 -5.84
N THR A 146 19.29 17.78 -4.59
CA THR A 146 18.80 16.71 -3.69
C THR A 146 17.44 16.20 -4.17
N PHE A 147 16.48 17.10 -4.43
CA PHE A 147 15.15 16.72 -4.91
C PHE A 147 15.20 16.01 -6.26
N ARG A 148 16.02 16.53 -7.19
CA ARG A 148 16.23 15.96 -8.53
C ARG A 148 16.72 14.52 -8.50
N ASN A 149 17.72 14.22 -7.67
CA ASN A 149 18.48 12.97 -7.78
C ASN A 149 18.11 11.90 -6.75
N LYS A 150 17.40 12.25 -5.66
CA LYS A 150 17.02 11.27 -4.65
C LYS A 150 15.93 10.34 -5.21
N LYS A 151 16.17 9.02 -5.09
CA LYS A 151 15.35 7.97 -5.72
C LYS A 151 13.89 7.97 -5.30
N ASP A 152 13.60 8.41 -4.09
CA ASP A 152 12.25 8.49 -3.49
C ASP A 152 11.59 9.89 -3.64
N LEU A 153 12.24 10.83 -4.35
CA LEU A 153 11.72 12.17 -4.67
C LEU A 153 11.44 12.28 -6.18
N TYR A 154 11.94 13.32 -6.85
CA TYR A 154 11.64 13.59 -8.26
C TYR A 154 11.99 12.43 -9.18
N ASP A 155 13.16 11.79 -8.98
CA ASP A 155 13.61 10.63 -9.77
C ASP A 155 12.67 9.42 -9.64
N ASN A 156 11.80 9.36 -8.63
CA ASN A 156 10.79 8.29 -8.60
C ASN A 156 9.78 8.46 -9.74
N TYR A 157 9.39 9.70 -10.03
CA TYR A 157 8.24 10.01 -10.88
C TYR A 157 8.64 10.49 -12.26
N CYS A 158 9.74 11.24 -12.35
CA CYS A 158 10.15 11.98 -13.53
C CYS A 158 11.61 11.69 -13.89
N GLN A 159 11.95 11.97 -15.15
CA GLN A 159 13.30 11.93 -15.66
C GLN A 159 14.09 13.13 -15.13
N THR A 160 15.15 12.86 -14.37
CA THR A 160 15.91 13.88 -13.61
C THR A 160 16.45 15.01 -14.48
N SER A 161 16.81 14.72 -15.73
CA SER A 161 17.30 15.69 -16.71
C SER A 161 16.23 16.67 -17.23
N ARG A 162 14.97 16.50 -16.84
CA ARG A 162 13.83 17.32 -17.28
C ARG A 162 13.28 18.26 -16.20
N LEU A 163 13.80 18.19 -14.96
CA LEU A 163 13.34 19.05 -13.87
C LEU A 163 13.55 20.53 -14.20
N LEU A 164 12.47 21.30 -14.22
CA LEU A 164 12.39 22.73 -14.55
C LEU A 164 12.81 23.07 -16.00
N GLU A 165 12.81 22.07 -16.89
CA GLU A 165 12.98 22.29 -18.33
C GLU A 165 11.64 22.66 -18.97
N LYS A 166 11.71 23.44 -20.06
CA LYS A 166 10.53 23.76 -20.88
C LYS A 166 9.99 22.50 -21.57
N GLY A 167 8.65 22.44 -21.69
CA GLY A 167 7.93 21.32 -22.28
C GLY A 167 7.82 21.34 -23.81
N ASP A 168 8.12 22.47 -24.46
CA ASP A 168 7.86 22.66 -25.89
C ASP A 168 8.58 21.63 -26.77
N ASN A 169 7.81 20.85 -27.53
CA ASN A 169 8.28 19.81 -28.45
C ASN A 169 9.29 18.83 -27.82
N SER A 170 8.98 18.35 -26.62
CA SER A 170 9.90 17.52 -25.83
C SER A 170 9.21 16.28 -25.24
N PRO A 171 9.95 15.17 -25.02
CA PRO A 171 9.39 13.98 -24.39
C PRO A 171 8.79 14.30 -23.04
N CYS A 172 7.64 13.67 -22.77
CA CYS A 172 7.01 13.69 -21.46
C CYS A 172 8.04 13.41 -20.36
N ARG A 173 8.15 14.29 -19.37
CA ARG A 173 9.14 14.13 -18.29
C ARG A 173 8.86 12.96 -17.37
N LEU A 174 7.66 12.38 -17.37
CA LEU A 174 7.31 11.28 -16.47
C LEU A 174 7.96 9.96 -16.88
N LYS A 175 8.42 9.21 -15.88
CA LYS A 175 8.91 7.84 -16.10
C LYS A 175 7.80 6.94 -16.63
N GLY A 176 8.14 6.11 -17.61
CA GLY A 176 7.19 5.26 -18.33
C GLY A 176 6.50 5.94 -19.52
N TYR A 177 6.51 7.28 -19.56
CA TYR A 177 6.05 8.09 -20.71
C TYR A 177 7.21 8.79 -21.43
N TYR A 178 8.35 8.92 -20.76
CA TYR A 178 9.58 9.44 -21.33
C TYR A 178 10.17 8.45 -22.35
N PHE A 179 10.60 8.97 -23.49
CA PHE A 179 11.42 8.26 -24.44
C PHE A 179 12.58 9.14 -24.88
N ASP A 180 13.76 8.54 -25.03
CA ASP A 180 14.98 9.24 -25.44
C ASP A 180 14.95 9.56 -26.94
N PRO A 181 14.76 10.85 -27.34
CA PRO A 181 14.69 11.25 -28.74
C PRO A 181 15.93 10.86 -29.53
N ASN A 182 17.09 10.96 -28.89
CA ASN A 182 18.38 10.76 -29.54
C ASN A 182 18.60 9.29 -29.93
N ARG A 183 17.92 8.37 -29.23
CA ARG A 183 18.06 6.93 -29.46
C ARG A 183 16.85 6.29 -30.13
N LYS A 184 15.65 6.85 -29.93
CA LYS A 184 14.38 6.17 -30.26
C LYS A 184 13.46 6.94 -31.20
N SER A 185 13.82 8.14 -31.67
CA SER A 185 12.97 8.97 -32.54
C SER A 185 12.50 8.27 -33.82
N LYS A 186 13.39 7.55 -34.52
CA LYS A 186 12.97 6.77 -35.71
C LYS A 186 12.02 5.63 -35.38
N ALA A 187 12.24 4.90 -34.29
CA ALA A 187 11.39 3.77 -33.93
C ALA A 187 9.99 4.18 -33.46
N THR A 188 9.84 5.42 -32.99
CA THR A 188 8.58 5.98 -32.47
C THR A 188 7.82 6.79 -33.52
N GLY A 189 8.50 7.25 -34.58
CA GLY A 189 7.87 7.99 -35.67
C GLY A 189 7.04 7.09 -36.58
N TYR A 190 5.92 7.63 -37.06
CA TYR A 190 5.15 7.04 -38.15
C TYR A 190 6.03 6.83 -39.39
N ASN A 191 5.94 5.64 -39.99
CA ASN A 191 6.78 5.23 -41.11
C ASN A 191 8.30 5.42 -40.86
N PHE A 192 8.73 5.28 -39.61
CA PHE A 192 10.11 5.49 -39.16
C PHE A 192 10.69 6.90 -39.43
N ALA A 193 9.82 7.88 -39.67
CA ALA A 193 10.21 9.27 -39.89
C ALA A 193 10.27 10.01 -38.55
N SER A 194 11.46 10.39 -38.10
CA SER A 194 11.64 11.11 -36.82
C SER A 194 10.88 12.44 -36.74
N SER A 195 10.64 13.08 -37.89
CA SER A 195 9.86 14.32 -37.99
C SER A 195 8.36 14.14 -37.75
N SER A 196 7.87 12.90 -37.74
CA SER A 196 6.46 12.58 -37.48
C SER A 196 6.16 12.30 -36.01
N VAL A 197 7.18 12.34 -35.15
CA VAL A 197 6.99 12.17 -33.71
C VAL A 197 6.39 13.45 -33.16
N ASP A 198 5.22 13.31 -32.53
CA ASP A 198 4.62 14.39 -31.76
C ASP A 198 4.94 14.19 -30.27
N TYR A 199 5.55 15.19 -29.69
CA TYR A 199 6.05 15.18 -28.32
C TYR A 199 5.13 15.99 -27.42
N PHE A 200 4.64 15.37 -26.35
CA PHE A 200 3.79 16.05 -25.37
C PHE A 200 4.40 16.03 -23.97
N ASP A 201 4.81 17.19 -23.49
CA ASP A 201 5.27 17.45 -22.12
C ASP A 201 4.71 18.80 -21.65
N ASP A 202 4.56 18.95 -20.34
CA ASP A 202 4.07 20.18 -19.71
C ASP A 202 4.92 20.49 -18.48
N GLU A 203 5.30 21.76 -18.30
CA GLU A 203 6.11 22.23 -17.17
C GLU A 203 5.45 21.97 -15.82
N ILE A 204 4.11 21.93 -15.78
CA ILE A 204 3.37 21.63 -14.56
C ILE A 204 3.58 20.20 -14.07
N PHE A 205 4.08 19.28 -14.92
CA PHE A 205 4.32 17.90 -14.51
C PHE A 205 5.45 17.78 -13.48
N ASP A 206 6.23 18.84 -13.25
CA ASP A 206 7.14 18.93 -12.10
C ASP A 206 6.40 18.87 -10.76
N PHE A 207 5.10 19.18 -10.73
CA PHE A 207 4.28 19.14 -9.53
C PHE A 207 3.70 17.76 -9.20
N ILE A 208 3.80 16.78 -10.11
CA ILE A 208 3.26 15.44 -9.92
C ILE A 208 3.79 14.74 -8.65
N PRO A 209 5.10 14.79 -8.30
CA PRO A 209 5.62 14.16 -7.09
C PRO A 209 4.90 14.55 -5.79
N PHE A 210 4.34 15.76 -5.73
CA PHE A 210 3.69 16.27 -4.52
C PHE A 210 2.26 15.76 -4.33
N ALA A 211 1.64 15.21 -5.38
CA ALA A 211 0.31 14.60 -5.29
C ALA A 211 0.32 13.26 -4.55
N PHE A 212 1.45 12.55 -4.61
CA PHE A 212 1.55 11.19 -4.10
C PHE A 212 1.71 11.16 -2.57
N THR A 213 1.06 10.16 -1.97
CA THR A 213 1.11 9.85 -0.53
C THR A 213 1.63 8.43 -0.34
N GLY A 214 2.56 8.23 0.59
CA GLY A 214 3.07 6.90 0.88
C GLY A 214 4.39 6.87 1.63
N SER A 215 5.19 5.86 1.31
CA SER A 215 6.53 5.63 1.86
C SER A 215 7.60 5.94 0.80
N PRO A 216 8.89 5.96 1.16
CA PRO A 216 9.98 6.11 0.19
C PRO A 216 10.03 5.03 -0.91
N PHE A 217 9.30 3.92 -0.78
CA PHE A 217 9.32 2.80 -1.73
C PHE A 217 8.04 2.69 -2.56
N GLU A 218 6.90 2.96 -1.93
CA GLU A 218 5.58 2.76 -2.51
C GLU A 218 4.69 3.95 -2.17
N THR A 219 4.05 4.51 -3.20
CA THR A 219 3.17 5.68 -3.08
C THR A 219 1.93 5.54 -3.95
N ILE A 220 0.86 6.24 -3.57
CA ILE A 220 -0.43 6.28 -4.28
C ILE A 220 -0.94 7.70 -4.44
N PHE A 221 -1.75 7.91 -5.46
CA PHE A 221 -2.53 9.11 -5.73
C PHE A 221 -3.96 8.70 -6.08
N LEU A 222 -4.95 9.37 -5.48
CA LEU A 222 -6.36 9.13 -5.78
C LEU A 222 -6.79 10.04 -6.93
N ASN A 223 -7.13 9.45 -8.06
CA ASN A 223 -7.49 10.21 -9.25
C ASN A 223 -9.01 10.36 -9.35
N ASP A 224 -9.47 11.59 -9.15
CA ASP A 224 -10.77 12.07 -9.60
C ASP A 224 -10.56 13.16 -10.64
N ASN A 225 -10.77 12.81 -11.89
CA ASN A 225 -10.58 13.71 -13.01
C ASN A 225 -11.89 14.38 -13.45
N LEU A 226 -12.97 14.24 -12.68
CA LEU A 226 -14.29 14.80 -12.96
C LEU A 226 -14.58 16.06 -12.12
N ASP A 227 -14.10 16.07 -10.87
CA ASP A 227 -14.38 17.15 -9.93
C ASP A 227 -13.12 17.50 -9.13
N LEU A 228 -12.60 18.71 -9.35
CA LEU A 228 -11.36 19.17 -8.73
C LEU A 228 -11.49 19.43 -7.23
N GLU A 229 -12.69 19.76 -6.72
CA GLU A 229 -12.91 19.93 -5.28
C GLU A 229 -12.90 18.57 -4.58
N ILE A 230 -13.52 17.56 -5.20
CA ILE A 230 -13.44 16.18 -4.71
C ILE A 230 -11.99 15.69 -4.76
N LEU A 231 -11.30 15.89 -5.89
CA LEU A 231 -9.89 15.52 -6.07
C LEU A 231 -8.99 16.08 -4.96
N GLU A 232 -9.14 17.38 -4.68
CA GLU A 232 -8.40 18.07 -3.64
C GLU A 232 -8.69 17.48 -2.25
N ASN A 233 -9.98 17.38 -1.89
CA ASN A 233 -10.42 16.96 -0.57
C ASN A 233 -9.97 15.52 -0.26
N MET A 234 -10.12 14.62 -1.23
CA MET A 234 -9.74 13.21 -1.06
C MET A 234 -8.25 13.03 -0.85
N ASN A 235 -7.40 13.70 -1.66
CA ASN A 235 -5.96 13.56 -1.52
C ASN A 235 -5.43 14.25 -0.25
N TYR A 236 -6.05 15.37 0.18
CA TYR A 236 -5.72 15.99 1.47
C TYR A 236 -6.02 15.05 2.64
N LYS A 237 -7.23 14.47 2.69
CA LYS A 237 -7.63 13.51 3.73
C LYS A 237 -6.79 12.23 3.69
N LEU A 238 -6.47 11.72 2.51
CA LEU A 238 -5.57 10.56 2.39
C LEU A 238 -4.22 10.85 3.06
N ARG A 239 -3.63 12.01 2.83
CA ARG A 239 -2.33 12.40 3.42
C ARG A 239 -2.39 12.52 4.95
N GLU A 240 -3.46 13.11 5.47
CA GLU A 240 -3.72 13.22 6.91
C GLU A 240 -3.83 11.83 7.54
N TYR A 241 -4.75 11.00 7.05
CA TYR A 241 -5.01 9.67 7.59
C TYR A 241 -3.82 8.71 7.41
N PHE A 242 -3.04 8.88 6.34
CA PHE A 242 -1.83 8.10 6.15
C PHE A 242 -0.76 8.42 7.20
N SER A 243 -0.62 9.69 7.58
CA SER A 243 0.33 10.11 8.62
C SER A 243 -0.09 9.52 9.97
N GLU A 244 -1.36 9.65 10.34
CA GLU A 244 -1.92 9.12 11.59
C GLU A 244 -1.76 7.59 11.70
N GLU A 245 -2.20 6.84 10.69
CA GLU A 245 -2.10 5.37 10.70
C GLU A 245 -0.63 4.90 10.70
N LYS A 246 0.26 5.63 10.02
CA LYS A 246 1.70 5.32 10.03
C LYS A 246 2.28 5.48 11.43
N GLU A 247 1.93 6.55 12.14
CA GLU A 247 2.38 6.79 13.51
C GLU A 247 1.86 5.71 14.47
N GLU A 248 0.55 5.41 14.42
CA GLU A 248 -0.05 4.34 15.23
C GLU A 248 0.65 2.99 15.01
N GLU A 249 0.93 2.62 13.76
CA GLU A 249 1.58 1.35 13.45
C GLU A 249 3.04 1.31 13.90
N ILE A 250 3.77 2.44 13.79
CA ILE A 250 5.14 2.54 14.31
C ILE A 250 5.14 2.40 15.83
N GLU A 251 4.20 3.02 16.54
CA GLU A 251 4.06 2.91 18.00
C GLU A 251 3.76 1.47 18.44
N LYS A 252 2.81 0.80 17.77
CA LYS A 252 2.51 -0.63 18.02
C LYS A 252 3.76 -1.51 17.84
N ILE A 253 4.55 -1.26 16.80
CA ILE A 253 5.80 -2.01 16.55
C ILE A 253 6.82 -1.75 17.68
N LYS A 254 6.96 -0.50 18.14
CA LYS A 254 7.86 -0.14 19.24
C LYS A 254 7.45 -0.84 20.54
N ASN A 255 6.17 -0.77 20.91
CA ASN A 255 5.64 -1.39 22.12
C ASN A 255 5.83 -2.92 22.09
N PHE A 256 5.54 -3.56 20.95
CA PHE A 256 5.75 -5.00 20.79
C PHE A 256 7.24 -5.41 20.93
N LYS A 257 8.17 -4.63 20.37
CA LYS A 257 9.62 -4.88 20.51
C LYS A 257 10.07 -4.73 21.97
N GLN A 258 9.57 -3.72 22.68
CA GLN A 258 9.88 -3.50 24.10
C GLN A 258 9.36 -4.66 24.96
N GLU A 259 8.11 -5.08 24.78
CA GLU A 259 7.55 -6.22 25.50
C GLU A 259 8.34 -7.51 25.27
N LYS A 260 8.80 -7.73 24.02
CA LYS A 260 9.60 -8.90 23.68
C LYS A 260 10.98 -8.86 24.33
N ALA A 261 11.66 -7.70 24.31
CA ALA A 261 12.95 -7.51 24.96
C ALA A 261 12.87 -7.77 26.49
N ILE A 262 11.80 -7.28 27.13
CA ILE A 262 11.52 -7.53 28.56
C ILE A 262 11.34 -9.03 28.84
N LYS A 263 10.59 -9.74 28.00
CA LYS A 263 10.34 -11.19 28.15
C LYS A 263 11.58 -12.04 27.89
N GLU A 264 12.47 -11.61 26.99
CA GLU A 264 13.64 -12.40 26.54
C GLU A 264 14.95 -12.05 27.28
N LYS A 265 14.94 -11.11 28.24
CA LYS A 265 16.14 -10.64 28.97
C LYS A 265 17.32 -10.29 28.06
N LYS A 266 17.04 -9.76 26.86
CA LYS A 266 18.05 -9.28 25.91
C LYS A 266 17.87 -7.79 25.71
N ASN A 267 18.93 -7.03 25.97
CA ASN A 267 19.06 -5.67 25.47
C ASN A 267 19.48 -5.76 23.99
N GLU A 268 18.52 -5.94 23.09
CA GLU A 268 18.83 -5.77 21.66
C GLU A 268 18.82 -4.28 21.32
N GLU A 269 19.96 -3.81 20.81
CA GLU A 269 20.15 -2.46 20.30
C GLU A 269 19.11 -2.14 19.22
N THR A 270 18.38 -1.05 19.43
CA THR A 270 17.39 -0.48 18.50
C THR A 270 18.06 0.20 17.32
N GLU A 271 18.81 -0.53 16.49
CA GLU A 271 19.32 0.02 15.23
C GLU A 271 19.30 -1.05 14.14
N GLY A 272 18.23 -1.03 13.33
CA GLY A 272 18.05 -1.97 12.23
C GLY A 272 16.80 -1.67 11.42
N ASN A 273 16.97 -0.84 10.38
CA ASN A 273 16.22 -0.69 9.12
C ASN A 273 15.00 -1.61 8.81
N GLN A 274 14.01 -1.69 9.70
CA GLN A 274 12.75 -2.44 9.49
C GLN A 274 11.50 -1.68 9.98
N ASN A 275 11.48 -0.35 9.84
CA ASN A 275 10.33 0.49 10.21
C ASN A 275 9.38 0.80 9.03
N SER A 276 9.54 0.16 7.86
CA SER A 276 8.64 0.41 6.73
C SER A 276 7.33 -0.36 6.92
N VAL A 277 6.31 0.32 7.42
CA VAL A 277 4.93 -0.19 7.40
C VAL A 277 4.49 -0.29 5.92
N PRO A 278 4.01 -1.46 5.45
CA PRO A 278 3.62 -1.62 4.05
C PRO A 278 2.51 -0.64 3.64
N LEU A 279 2.64 -0.01 2.46
CA LEU A 279 1.66 0.94 1.95
C LEU A 279 0.25 0.33 1.92
N LYS A 280 0.13 -0.90 1.40
CA LYS A 280 -1.16 -1.61 1.28
C LYS A 280 -1.82 -1.84 2.64
N LYS A 281 -1.05 -2.07 3.70
CA LYS A 281 -1.58 -2.24 5.06
C LYS A 281 -2.21 -0.95 5.56
N LEU A 282 -1.46 0.15 5.48
CA LEU A 282 -1.94 1.47 5.87
C LEU A 282 -3.17 1.86 5.05
N PHE A 283 -3.09 1.67 3.74
CA PHE A 283 -4.20 2.01 2.85
C PHE A 283 -5.46 1.20 3.14
N LEU A 284 -5.35 -0.11 3.38
CA LEU A 284 -6.48 -0.94 3.80
C LEU A 284 -7.09 -0.48 5.13
N ASN A 285 -6.28 -0.12 6.12
CA ASN A 285 -6.79 0.42 7.39
C ASN A 285 -7.56 1.73 7.18
N ILE A 286 -7.04 2.64 6.34
CA ILE A 286 -7.71 3.89 5.99
C ILE A 286 -9.05 3.59 5.30
N LEU A 287 -9.05 2.70 4.31
CA LEU A 287 -10.26 2.24 3.60
C LEU A 287 -11.22 1.43 4.48
N GLN A 288 -10.81 1.02 5.68
CA GLN A 288 -11.69 0.33 6.61
C GLN A 288 -12.35 1.33 7.57
N LYS A 289 -11.53 2.24 8.13
CA LYS A 289 -11.93 3.13 9.22
C LYS A 289 -12.54 4.45 8.74
N LYS A 290 -12.12 4.94 7.57
CA LYS A 290 -12.31 6.34 7.16
C LYS A 290 -12.73 6.45 5.70
N VAL A 291 -13.79 5.76 5.26
CA VAL A 291 -14.18 5.70 3.83
C VAL A 291 -14.96 6.93 3.37
N ASP A 292 -15.48 7.74 4.29
CA ASP A 292 -16.50 8.76 3.97
C ASP A 292 -16.02 9.85 2.99
N TYR A 293 -14.70 9.96 2.77
CA TYR A 293 -14.14 10.84 1.76
C TYR A 293 -14.15 10.26 0.34
N ILE A 294 -14.27 8.95 0.19
CA ILE A 294 -14.37 8.24 -1.10
C ILE A 294 -15.86 8.14 -1.46
N LYS A 295 -16.30 8.97 -2.40
CA LYS A 295 -17.71 9.04 -2.82
C LYS A 295 -18.14 7.86 -3.70
N TYR A 296 -17.25 7.37 -4.55
CA TYR A 296 -17.52 6.32 -5.53
C TYR A 296 -16.22 5.62 -5.93
N GLY A 297 -16.37 4.58 -6.75
CA GLY A 297 -15.25 3.84 -7.30
C GLY A 297 -14.31 4.74 -8.10
N MET A 298 -13.01 4.62 -7.86
CA MET A 298 -12.00 5.57 -8.30
C MET A 298 -10.79 4.89 -8.92
N GLU A 299 -10.11 5.62 -9.79
CA GLU A 299 -8.79 5.29 -10.26
C GLU A 299 -7.75 5.66 -9.20
N ILE A 300 -6.82 4.76 -8.92
CA ILE A 300 -5.70 4.98 -8.00
C ILE A 300 -4.42 4.76 -8.79
N ILE A 301 -3.58 5.78 -8.84
CA ILE A 301 -2.28 5.69 -9.49
C ILE A 301 -1.26 5.25 -8.44
N TYR A 302 -0.63 4.11 -8.65
CA TYR A 302 0.40 3.55 -7.80
C TYR A 302 1.78 3.73 -8.42
N LYS A 303 2.76 4.13 -7.60
CA LYS A 303 4.16 4.20 -7.99
C LYS A 303 5.05 3.44 -7.01
N ASN A 304 5.75 2.44 -7.54
CA ASN A 304 6.86 1.76 -6.89
C ASN A 304 8.18 2.36 -7.34
N ARG A 305 9.06 2.68 -6.40
CA ARG A 305 10.37 3.28 -6.65
C ARG A 305 11.27 2.44 -7.56
N ASP A 306 11.17 1.12 -7.45
CA ASP A 306 12.04 0.20 -8.16
C ASP A 306 11.49 -0.16 -9.56
N LYS A 307 10.35 0.42 -9.96
CA LYS A 307 9.75 0.30 -11.30
C LYS A 307 9.87 1.62 -12.08
N GLU A 308 10.10 1.52 -13.39
CA GLU A 308 10.17 2.69 -14.29
C GLU A 308 8.82 3.13 -14.85
N TYR A 309 7.72 2.55 -14.37
CA TYR A 309 6.36 2.85 -14.83
C TYR A 309 5.39 3.02 -13.66
N PHE A 310 4.24 3.63 -13.95
CA PHE A 310 3.10 3.75 -13.05
C PHE A 310 2.16 2.56 -13.25
N GLU A 311 1.50 2.12 -12.18
CA GLU A 311 0.44 1.11 -12.25
C GLU A 311 -0.88 1.76 -11.85
N THR A 312 -1.96 1.30 -12.45
CA THR A 312 -3.31 1.76 -12.11
C THR A 312 -4.05 0.67 -11.34
N TRP A 313 -4.63 1.05 -10.21
CA TRP A 313 -5.59 0.23 -9.47
C TRP A 313 -6.98 0.85 -9.59
N TYR A 314 -7.99 0.00 -9.77
CA TYR A 314 -9.38 0.44 -9.81
C TYR A 314 -10.09 -0.01 -8.54
N LEU A 315 -10.43 0.95 -7.69
CA LEU A 315 -11.25 0.69 -6.52
C LEU A 315 -12.71 0.78 -6.95
N ARG A 316 -13.40 -0.36 -7.06
CA ARG A 316 -14.81 -0.40 -7.48
C ARG A 316 -15.76 -0.23 -6.29
N ASN A 317 -17.01 0.18 -6.54
CA ASN A 317 -18.03 0.28 -5.49
C ASN A 317 -18.27 -1.06 -4.78
N GLU A 318 -18.23 -2.16 -5.53
CA GLU A 318 -18.33 -3.53 -5.02
C GLU A 318 -17.12 -3.89 -4.16
N SER A 319 -15.91 -3.50 -4.57
CA SER A 319 -14.70 -3.70 -3.77
C SER A 319 -14.79 -2.99 -2.43
N ILE A 320 -15.31 -1.75 -2.40
CA ILE A 320 -15.51 -0.99 -1.16
C ILE A 320 -16.48 -1.74 -0.22
N LYS A 321 -17.56 -2.33 -0.74
CA LYS A 321 -18.50 -3.14 0.07
C LYS A 321 -17.78 -4.35 0.69
N VAL A 322 -16.96 -5.05 -0.09
CA VAL A 322 -16.17 -6.20 0.39
C VAL A 322 -15.15 -5.78 1.44
N LEU A 323 -14.49 -4.63 1.29
CA LEU A 323 -13.50 -4.13 2.24
C LEU A 323 -14.10 -3.85 3.62
N LYS A 324 -15.31 -3.26 3.67
CA LYS A 324 -16.01 -2.93 4.93
C LYS A 324 -16.38 -4.17 5.76
N GLU A 325 -16.43 -5.34 5.12
CA GLU A 325 -16.83 -6.60 5.76
C GLU A 325 -15.69 -7.30 6.51
N ILE A 326 -14.44 -6.93 6.22
CA ILE A 326 -13.27 -7.44 6.93
C ILE A 326 -13.11 -6.63 8.22
N LYS A 327 -13.05 -7.31 9.36
CA LYS A 327 -12.99 -6.65 10.68
C LYS A 327 -11.59 -6.21 11.09
N ASP A 328 -10.55 -6.94 10.68
CA ASP A 328 -9.19 -6.70 11.15
C ASP A 328 -8.17 -7.20 10.13
N PHE A 329 -7.65 -6.27 9.32
CA PHE A 329 -6.61 -6.54 8.32
C PHE A 329 -5.26 -6.90 8.95
N SER A 330 -5.00 -6.49 10.19
CA SER A 330 -3.70 -6.75 10.85
C SER A 330 -3.46 -8.25 11.05
N LYS A 331 -4.53 -9.03 11.27
CA LYS A 331 -4.48 -10.49 11.39
C LYS A 331 -4.20 -11.19 10.06
N LEU A 332 -4.37 -10.50 8.93
CA LEU A 332 -4.08 -11.01 7.58
C LEU A 332 -2.63 -10.72 7.14
N ASP A 333 -1.83 -10.00 7.92
CA ASP A 333 -0.40 -9.82 7.67
C ASP A 333 0.36 -11.12 8.04
N ILE A 334 0.21 -12.12 7.18
CA ILE A 334 0.90 -13.41 7.22
C ILE A 334 1.84 -13.46 6.02
N ARG A 335 3.14 -13.67 6.31
CA ARG A 335 4.19 -13.81 5.30
C ARG A 335 4.79 -15.19 5.41
N ILE A 336 4.68 -15.96 4.33
CA ILE A 336 5.15 -17.33 4.26
C ILE A 336 6.32 -17.36 3.27
N LYS A 337 7.50 -17.76 3.75
CA LYS A 337 8.69 -17.88 2.92
C LYS A 337 8.54 -19.10 2.01
N ILE A 338 8.53 -18.88 0.69
CA ILE A 338 8.52 -19.98 -0.29
C ILE A 338 9.95 -20.25 -0.76
N THR A 339 10.70 -19.20 -1.08
CA THR A 339 12.13 -19.27 -1.40
C THR A 339 12.87 -18.11 -0.74
N ASP A 340 14.19 -18.05 -0.85
CA ASP A 340 14.98 -16.90 -0.37
C ASP A 340 14.61 -15.59 -1.06
N LYS A 341 14.04 -15.65 -2.27
CA LYS A 341 13.66 -14.48 -3.08
C LYS A 341 12.16 -14.21 -3.11
N TYR A 342 11.33 -15.11 -2.58
CA TYR A 342 9.89 -15.02 -2.72
C TYR A 342 9.14 -15.35 -1.42
N TYR A 343 8.31 -14.40 -1.01
CA TYR A 343 7.40 -14.51 0.13
C TYR A 343 5.97 -14.41 -0.37
N PHE A 344 5.14 -15.39 -0.01
CA PHE A 344 3.70 -15.29 -0.14
C PHE A 344 3.16 -14.39 0.97
N ASN A 345 2.46 -13.31 0.60
CA ASN A 345 1.91 -12.35 1.55
C ASN A 345 0.38 -12.34 1.43
N VAL A 346 -0.30 -12.89 2.44
CA VAL A 346 -1.77 -13.02 2.45
C VAL A 346 -2.45 -11.67 2.30
N LEU A 347 -1.95 -10.62 2.96
CA LEU A 347 -2.53 -9.28 2.87
C LEU A 347 -2.48 -8.73 1.43
N ASN A 348 -1.39 -9.00 0.70
CA ASN A 348 -1.26 -8.58 -0.70
C ASN A 348 -2.22 -9.33 -1.62
N GLU A 349 -2.43 -10.63 -1.36
CA GLU A 349 -3.41 -11.44 -2.10
C GLU A 349 -4.83 -10.96 -1.86
N VAL A 350 -5.17 -10.69 -0.59
CA VAL A 350 -6.49 -10.15 -0.20
C VAL A 350 -6.72 -8.79 -0.85
N PHE A 351 -5.74 -7.88 -0.75
CA PHE A 351 -5.81 -6.57 -1.41
C PHE A 351 -6.08 -6.69 -2.91
N SER A 352 -5.27 -7.50 -3.61
CA SER A 352 -5.36 -7.67 -5.07
C SER A 352 -6.67 -8.36 -5.47
N SER A 353 -7.14 -9.32 -4.68
CA SER A 353 -8.37 -10.05 -4.97
C SER A 353 -9.62 -9.19 -4.77
N ILE A 354 -9.64 -8.36 -3.73
CA ILE A 354 -10.77 -7.46 -3.47
C ILE A 354 -10.86 -6.37 -4.54
N LEU A 355 -9.73 -5.77 -4.91
CA LEU A 355 -9.70 -4.78 -6.00
C LEU A 355 -10.19 -5.37 -7.32
N ASN A 356 -9.78 -6.60 -7.64
CA ASN A 356 -10.12 -7.26 -8.90
C ASN A 356 -11.41 -8.10 -8.86
N LEU A 357 -12.09 -8.15 -7.70
CA LEU A 357 -13.23 -9.04 -7.47
C LEU A 357 -12.95 -10.50 -7.88
N SER A 358 -11.76 -10.98 -7.55
CA SER A 358 -11.27 -12.31 -7.93
C SER A 358 -11.22 -13.29 -6.74
N SER A 359 -11.15 -14.58 -7.05
CA SER A 359 -11.19 -15.65 -6.06
C SER A 359 -9.86 -15.83 -5.32
N LEU A 360 -9.93 -15.90 -4.00
CA LEU A 360 -8.86 -16.28 -3.06
C LEU A 360 -8.74 -17.80 -2.86
N THR A 361 -9.38 -18.64 -3.68
CA THR A 361 -9.32 -20.12 -3.56
C THR A 361 -7.88 -20.62 -3.41
N ASN A 362 -6.96 -20.15 -4.25
CA ASN A 362 -5.57 -20.60 -4.21
C ASN A 362 -4.88 -20.21 -2.89
N SER A 363 -5.14 -19.00 -2.39
CA SER A 363 -4.64 -18.52 -1.10
C SER A 363 -5.21 -19.32 0.06
N ILE A 364 -6.51 -19.64 0.02
CA ILE A 364 -7.19 -20.51 1.00
C ILE A 364 -6.54 -21.90 1.02
N LEU A 365 -6.39 -22.53 -0.15
CA LEU A 365 -5.80 -23.87 -0.27
C LEU A 365 -4.34 -23.90 0.21
N TYR A 366 -3.57 -22.86 -0.11
CA TYR A 366 -2.20 -22.73 0.33
C TYR A 366 -2.11 -22.64 1.87
N LEU A 367 -2.93 -21.78 2.49
CA LEU A 367 -2.97 -21.66 3.95
C LEU A 367 -3.49 -22.93 4.63
N LEU A 368 -4.51 -23.60 4.06
CA LEU A 368 -5.03 -24.88 4.55
C LEU A 368 -3.94 -25.96 4.53
N LYS A 369 -3.05 -25.96 3.53
CA LYS A 369 -1.92 -26.88 3.42
C LYS A 369 -0.83 -26.55 4.43
N ASP A 370 -0.42 -25.30 4.48
CA ASP A 370 0.70 -24.85 5.32
C ASP A 370 0.39 -25.03 6.82
N ARG A 371 -0.86 -24.77 7.23
CA ARG A 371 -1.27 -24.90 8.64
C ARG A 371 -1.24 -26.32 9.18
N GLU A 372 -1.30 -27.37 8.35
CA GLU A 372 -1.31 -28.77 8.84
C GLU A 372 -0.06 -29.08 9.67
N SER A 373 1.07 -28.39 9.40
CA SER A 373 2.30 -28.51 10.18
C SER A 373 2.14 -28.09 11.66
N PHE A 374 1.17 -27.22 11.95
CA PHE A 374 0.88 -26.70 13.29
C PHE A 374 -0.20 -27.51 14.04
N ILE A 375 -0.95 -28.37 13.35
CA ILE A 375 -1.99 -29.22 13.93
C ILE A 375 -1.33 -30.51 14.44
N ARG A 376 -0.71 -30.46 15.62
CA ARG A 376 -0.11 -31.62 16.31
C ARG A 376 -0.73 -31.85 17.68
N ILE A 377 -0.67 -33.09 18.17
CA ILE A 377 -1.16 -33.49 19.50
C ILE A 377 -0.38 -32.77 20.60
N ASP A 378 0.92 -32.49 20.37
CA ASP A 378 1.82 -31.88 21.36
C ASP A 378 2.20 -30.44 20.95
N ALA A 379 1.22 -29.66 20.50
CA ALA A 379 1.47 -28.32 19.97
C ALA A 379 2.01 -27.36 21.05
N THR A 380 3.13 -26.69 20.76
CA THR A 380 3.65 -25.62 21.61
C THR A 380 2.68 -24.42 21.59
N ARG A 381 2.73 -23.56 22.62
CA ARG A 381 1.96 -22.30 22.66
C ARG A 381 2.17 -21.45 21.40
N GLU A 382 3.38 -21.46 20.84
CA GLU A 382 3.71 -20.76 19.60
C GLU A 382 2.97 -21.36 18.39
N ASN A 383 2.95 -22.69 18.25
CA ASN A 383 2.23 -23.37 17.18
C ASN A 383 0.72 -23.14 17.27
N LEU A 384 0.15 -23.14 18.48
CA LEU A 384 -1.25 -22.82 18.71
C LEU A 384 -1.58 -21.38 18.27
N SER A 385 -0.75 -20.40 18.64
CA SER A 385 -0.93 -19.01 18.21
C SER A 385 -0.90 -18.86 16.68
N LYS A 386 0.07 -19.51 16.02
CA LYS A 386 0.13 -19.55 14.55
C LYS A 386 -1.11 -20.20 13.94
N LEU A 387 -1.55 -21.33 14.49
CA LEU A 387 -2.74 -22.04 14.05
C LEU A 387 -4.00 -21.16 14.16
N PHE A 388 -4.20 -20.46 15.28
CA PHE A 388 -5.33 -19.54 15.44
C PHE A 388 -5.28 -18.39 14.45
N LYS A 389 -4.09 -17.82 14.18
CA LYS A 389 -3.91 -16.77 13.18
C LYS A 389 -4.27 -17.27 11.76
N TYR A 390 -3.82 -18.46 11.38
CA TYR A 390 -4.16 -19.07 10.09
C TYR A 390 -5.64 -19.38 9.99
N ASN A 391 -6.22 -19.97 11.04
CA ASN A 391 -7.64 -20.31 11.09
C ASN A 391 -8.54 -19.06 10.97
N TYR A 392 -8.13 -17.95 11.59
CA TYR A 392 -8.79 -16.66 11.40
C TYR A 392 -8.67 -16.19 9.96
N ALA A 393 -7.45 -16.15 9.41
CA ALA A 393 -7.21 -15.69 8.05
C ALA A 393 -8.04 -16.50 7.04
N ILE A 394 -7.98 -17.83 7.08
CA ILE A 394 -8.74 -18.70 6.17
C ILE A 394 -10.25 -18.44 6.26
N ASN A 395 -10.79 -18.24 7.46
CA ASN A 395 -12.21 -17.89 7.63
C ASN A 395 -12.55 -16.55 6.96
N GLU A 396 -11.72 -15.52 7.13
CA GLU A 396 -11.93 -14.23 6.46
C GLU A 396 -11.79 -14.33 4.94
N LEU A 397 -10.83 -15.10 4.44
CA LEU A 397 -10.64 -15.33 3.00
C LEU A 397 -11.86 -16.05 2.39
N ILE A 398 -12.40 -17.05 3.08
CA ILE A 398 -13.65 -17.73 2.69
C ILE A 398 -14.82 -16.74 2.67
N LYS A 399 -14.95 -15.89 3.71
CA LYS A 399 -15.97 -14.85 3.76
C LYS A 399 -15.86 -13.91 2.54
N VAL A 400 -14.66 -13.40 2.25
CA VAL A 400 -14.41 -12.53 1.09
C VAL A 400 -14.80 -13.21 -0.22
N ASN A 401 -14.40 -14.47 -0.42
CA ASN A 401 -14.78 -15.24 -1.60
C ASN A 401 -16.28 -15.34 -1.80
N GLN A 402 -17.03 -15.63 -0.73
CA GLN A 402 -18.47 -15.76 -0.78
C GLN A 402 -19.13 -14.42 -1.14
N ILE A 403 -18.69 -13.32 -0.54
CA ILE A 403 -19.21 -11.99 -0.85
C ILE A 403 -18.95 -11.64 -2.32
N ILE A 404 -17.76 -11.94 -2.84
CA ILE A 404 -17.41 -11.72 -4.25
C ILE A 404 -18.29 -12.57 -5.18
N ARG A 405 -18.47 -13.87 -4.89
CA ARG A 405 -19.21 -14.81 -5.74
C ARG A 405 -20.74 -14.62 -5.69
N ASN A 406 -21.29 -14.29 -4.52
CA ASN A 406 -22.73 -14.25 -4.28
C ASN A 406 -23.31 -12.82 -4.33
N GLY A 407 -22.62 -11.88 -4.99
CA GLY A 407 -23.11 -10.51 -5.16
C GLY A 407 -23.28 -9.74 -3.84
N GLY A 408 -22.38 -9.99 -2.87
CA GLY A 408 -22.36 -9.28 -1.59
C GLY A 408 -22.87 -10.06 -0.38
N LYS A 409 -23.26 -11.33 -0.55
CA LYS A 409 -23.80 -12.17 0.54
C LYS A 409 -22.76 -13.16 1.08
N GLU A 410 -22.73 -13.30 2.41
CA GLU A 410 -21.97 -14.37 3.06
C GLU A 410 -22.60 -15.75 2.83
N MET A 411 -21.87 -16.81 3.21
CA MET A 411 -22.41 -18.16 3.33
C MET A 411 -23.59 -18.15 4.32
N ASP A 412 -24.66 -18.87 3.96
CA ASP A 412 -25.83 -19.02 4.83
C ASP A 412 -25.42 -19.46 6.25
N GLU A 413 -25.96 -18.76 7.25
CA GLU A 413 -25.54 -18.96 8.63
C GLU A 413 -25.96 -20.34 9.17
N ASN A 414 -27.09 -20.86 8.71
CA ASN A 414 -27.57 -22.19 9.09
C ASN A 414 -26.67 -23.27 8.49
N LEU A 415 -26.28 -23.13 7.22
CA LEU A 415 -25.29 -23.98 6.57
C LEU A 415 -23.95 -23.93 7.32
N LYS A 416 -23.45 -22.74 7.67
CA LYS A 416 -22.20 -22.57 8.43
C LYS A 416 -22.27 -23.25 9.81
N LYS A 417 -23.40 -23.13 10.52
CA LYS A 417 -23.67 -23.80 11.80
C LYS A 417 -23.72 -25.33 11.64
N SER A 418 -24.38 -25.81 10.59
CA SER A 418 -24.47 -27.24 10.25
C SER A 418 -23.09 -27.85 10.02
N ILE A 419 -22.27 -27.23 9.16
CA ILE A 419 -20.90 -27.67 8.87
C ILE A 419 -20.07 -27.75 10.16
N LYS A 420 -20.11 -26.71 10.99
CA LYS A 420 -19.43 -26.67 12.30
C LYS A 420 -19.87 -27.80 13.22
N ALA A 421 -21.17 -28.05 13.33
CA ALA A 421 -21.71 -29.10 14.19
C ALA A 421 -21.24 -30.48 13.72
N CYS A 422 -21.30 -30.76 12.42
CA CYS A 422 -20.79 -31.98 11.82
C CYS A 422 -19.29 -32.15 12.08
N SER A 423 -18.46 -31.13 11.83
CA SER A 423 -17.03 -31.19 12.06
C SER A 423 -16.68 -31.47 13.53
N ILE A 424 -17.37 -30.80 14.47
CA ILE A 424 -17.19 -31.03 15.91
C ILE A 424 -17.54 -32.48 16.29
N ALA A 425 -18.64 -33.01 15.77
CA ALA A 425 -19.05 -34.39 16.04
C ALA A 425 -18.02 -35.41 15.52
N VAL A 426 -17.49 -35.18 14.31
CA VAL A 426 -16.41 -35.99 13.73
C VAL A 426 -15.18 -35.93 14.64
N VAL A 427 -14.68 -34.74 14.95
CA VAL A 427 -13.47 -34.56 15.78
C VAL A 427 -13.63 -35.25 17.14
N LYS A 428 -14.78 -35.06 17.82
CA LYS A 428 -15.06 -35.70 19.12
C LYS A 428 -14.97 -37.22 19.04
N LYS A 429 -15.48 -37.84 17.97
CA LYS A 429 -15.39 -39.29 17.79
C LYS A 429 -13.95 -39.76 17.61
N PHE A 430 -13.16 -39.08 16.78
CA PHE A 430 -11.75 -39.43 16.58
C PHE A 430 -10.91 -39.26 17.85
N ILE A 431 -11.21 -38.25 18.68
CA ILE A 431 -10.59 -38.10 20.01
C ILE A 431 -10.96 -39.29 20.90
N LYS A 432 -12.25 -39.65 20.98
CA LYS A 432 -12.72 -40.77 21.81
C LYS A 432 -12.07 -42.10 21.41
N GLU A 433 -11.80 -42.29 20.13
CA GLU A 433 -11.15 -43.50 19.57
C GLU A 433 -9.62 -43.42 19.56
N ASN A 434 -9.01 -42.34 20.07
CA ASN A 434 -7.58 -42.09 20.01
C ASN A 434 -6.97 -42.22 18.59
N SER A 435 -7.72 -41.79 17.57
CA SER A 435 -7.43 -42.05 16.15
C SER A 435 -7.10 -40.78 15.36
N LEU A 436 -6.55 -39.75 16.01
CA LEU A 436 -6.30 -38.42 15.43
C LEU A 436 -5.37 -38.44 14.20
N ASN A 437 -4.42 -39.39 14.12
CA ASN A 437 -3.59 -39.59 12.93
C ASN A 437 -4.44 -39.97 11.70
N LYS A 438 -5.53 -40.71 11.91
CA LYS A 438 -6.49 -41.06 10.86
C LYS A 438 -7.32 -39.85 10.44
N LEU A 439 -7.71 -38.98 11.38
CA LEU A 439 -8.35 -37.71 11.06
C LEU A 439 -7.44 -36.83 10.19
N ALA A 440 -6.15 -36.74 10.53
CA ALA A 440 -5.15 -36.04 9.72
C ALA A 440 -5.05 -36.63 8.30
N SER A 441 -5.06 -37.96 8.17
CA SER A 441 -5.09 -38.63 6.86
C SER A 441 -6.33 -38.26 6.04
N TYR A 442 -7.52 -38.22 6.65
CA TYR A 442 -8.75 -37.78 5.96
C TYR A 442 -8.67 -36.31 5.53
N ARG A 443 -8.17 -35.40 6.38
CA ARG A 443 -7.95 -34.00 6.00
C ARG A 443 -7.00 -33.88 4.82
N GLN A 444 -5.87 -34.58 4.84
CA GLN A 444 -4.89 -34.55 3.75
C GLN A 444 -5.49 -35.10 2.44
N LYS A 445 -6.26 -36.19 2.50
CA LYS A 445 -6.98 -36.73 1.34
C LYS A 445 -7.99 -35.75 0.77
N LEU A 446 -8.79 -35.09 1.62
CA LEU A 446 -9.73 -34.04 1.21
C LEU A 446 -8.98 -32.90 0.54
N LEU A 447 -7.99 -32.33 1.22
CA LEU A 447 -7.21 -31.20 0.71
C LEU A 447 -6.57 -31.51 -0.65
N SER A 448 -5.96 -32.68 -0.80
CA SER A 448 -5.34 -33.11 -2.06
C SER A 448 -6.36 -33.25 -3.19
N SER A 449 -7.58 -33.66 -2.86
CA SER A 449 -8.68 -33.80 -3.82
C SER A 449 -9.23 -32.43 -4.25
N VAL A 450 -9.30 -31.46 -3.33
CA VAL A 450 -9.68 -30.07 -3.65
C VAL A 450 -8.61 -29.40 -4.51
N VAL A 451 -7.33 -29.52 -4.16
CA VAL A 451 -6.23 -28.99 -4.97
C VAL A 451 -6.23 -29.56 -6.40
N ALA A 452 -6.56 -30.84 -6.55
CA ALA A 452 -6.69 -31.49 -7.85
C ALA A 452 -8.01 -31.19 -8.58
N LYS A 453 -8.93 -30.41 -7.97
CA LYS A 453 -10.30 -30.17 -8.45
C LYS A 453 -11.05 -31.46 -8.82
N ASN A 454 -10.81 -32.53 -8.06
CA ASN A 454 -11.41 -33.84 -8.33
C ASN A 454 -12.67 -34.03 -7.47
N HIS A 455 -13.81 -33.55 -7.99
CA HIS A 455 -15.08 -33.55 -7.28
C HIS A 455 -15.55 -34.95 -6.87
N LYS A 456 -15.37 -35.97 -7.72
CA LYS A 456 -15.68 -37.37 -7.39
C LYS A 456 -14.89 -37.82 -6.16
N ARG A 457 -13.57 -37.59 -6.16
CA ARG A 457 -12.70 -37.98 -5.05
C ARG A 457 -13.04 -37.23 -3.76
N ILE A 458 -13.48 -35.96 -3.84
CA ILE A 458 -13.98 -35.22 -2.68
C ILE A 458 -15.19 -35.95 -2.07
N LEU A 459 -16.19 -36.29 -2.89
CA LEU A 459 -17.39 -37.00 -2.43
C LEU A 459 -17.09 -38.40 -1.88
N ASP A 460 -16.18 -39.13 -2.51
CA ASP A 460 -15.73 -40.45 -2.04
C ASP A 460 -15.12 -40.34 -0.63
N VAL A 461 -14.24 -39.35 -0.41
CA VAL A 461 -13.59 -39.13 0.89
C VAL A 461 -14.59 -38.65 1.95
N LEU A 462 -15.52 -37.74 1.59
CA LEU A 462 -16.60 -37.31 2.48
C LEU A 462 -17.48 -38.49 2.91
N THR A 463 -17.84 -39.36 1.98
CA THR A 463 -18.65 -40.56 2.24
C THR A 463 -17.91 -41.51 3.18
N GLN A 464 -16.64 -41.80 2.90
CA GLN A 464 -15.81 -42.65 3.77
C GLN A 464 -15.67 -42.06 5.18
N LEU A 465 -15.48 -40.74 5.28
CA LEU A 465 -15.39 -40.05 6.57
C LEU A 465 -16.73 -40.08 7.32
N SER A 466 -17.86 -39.89 6.62
CA SER A 466 -19.21 -39.98 7.19
C SER A 466 -19.49 -41.37 7.73
N VAL A 467 -19.21 -42.43 6.94
CA VAL A 467 -19.39 -43.83 7.37
C VAL A 467 -18.52 -44.16 8.57
N TYR A 468 -17.23 -43.81 8.52
CA TYR A 468 -16.32 -44.08 9.63
C TYR A 468 -16.74 -43.32 10.89
N SER A 469 -17.14 -42.05 10.75
CA SER A 469 -17.53 -41.23 11.89
C SER A 469 -18.97 -41.46 12.37
N GLY A 470 -19.83 -42.08 11.56
CA GLY A 470 -21.27 -42.17 11.83
C GLY A 470 -21.97 -40.80 11.86
N VAL A 471 -21.34 -39.75 11.30
CA VAL A 471 -21.90 -38.39 11.24
C VAL A 471 -22.46 -38.14 9.86
N TYR A 472 -23.72 -37.71 9.80
CA TYR A 472 -24.37 -37.33 8.54
C TYR A 472 -23.92 -35.93 8.10
N PHE A 473 -23.55 -35.78 6.83
CA PHE A 473 -23.08 -34.52 6.23
C PHE A 473 -24.13 -33.93 5.30
N SER A 474 -25.16 -33.28 5.85
CA SER A 474 -26.22 -32.65 5.04
C SER A 474 -25.69 -31.57 4.10
N PHE A 475 -24.64 -30.83 4.50
CA PHE A 475 -24.01 -29.80 3.67
C PHE A 475 -23.43 -30.32 2.34
N ALA A 476 -23.24 -31.65 2.22
CA ALA A 476 -22.72 -32.24 0.98
C ALA A 476 -23.71 -32.08 -0.19
N PHE A 477 -25.02 -32.00 0.08
CA PHE A 477 -26.03 -31.76 -0.95
C PHE A 477 -25.90 -30.36 -1.53
N ASP A 478 -25.71 -29.33 -0.69
CA ASP A 478 -25.46 -27.96 -1.15
C ASP A 478 -24.21 -27.89 -2.05
N TYR A 479 -23.15 -28.63 -1.69
CA TYR A 479 -21.96 -28.72 -2.54
C TYR A 479 -22.22 -29.43 -3.87
N ILE A 480 -23.04 -30.49 -3.89
CA ILE A 480 -23.37 -31.22 -5.12
C ILE A 480 -24.19 -30.37 -6.09
N GLU A 481 -25.09 -29.52 -5.58
CA GLU A 481 -25.93 -28.64 -6.41
C GLU A 481 -25.10 -27.71 -7.31
N ASN A 482 -24.04 -27.11 -6.76
CA ASN A 482 -23.11 -26.30 -7.55
C ASN A 482 -21.68 -26.35 -7.02
N GLN A 483 -20.93 -27.36 -7.44
CA GLN A 483 -19.58 -27.64 -6.93
C GLN A 483 -18.58 -26.49 -7.11
N THR A 484 -18.74 -25.67 -8.17
CA THR A 484 -17.82 -24.56 -8.44
C THR A 484 -18.17 -23.33 -7.59
N GLN A 485 -19.44 -22.96 -7.50
CA GLN A 485 -19.87 -21.83 -6.66
C GLN A 485 -19.69 -22.15 -5.17
N ASN A 486 -19.99 -23.40 -4.79
CA ASN A 486 -20.03 -23.86 -3.40
C ASN A 486 -18.73 -24.54 -2.94
N GLU A 487 -17.62 -24.37 -3.67
CA GLU A 487 -16.31 -24.91 -3.32
C GLU A 487 -15.88 -24.51 -1.89
N ASP A 488 -16.25 -23.30 -1.45
CA ASP A 488 -15.94 -22.81 -0.11
C ASP A 488 -16.65 -23.58 1.02
N ILE A 489 -17.74 -24.31 0.74
CA ILE A 489 -18.34 -25.24 1.71
C ILE A 489 -17.30 -26.28 2.13
N ILE A 490 -16.56 -26.83 1.16
CA ILE A 490 -15.54 -27.85 1.43
C ILE A 490 -14.32 -27.21 2.09
N HIS A 491 -13.89 -26.02 1.66
CA HIS A 491 -12.81 -25.29 2.34
C HIS A 491 -13.15 -25.03 3.81
N TYR A 492 -14.39 -24.62 4.08
CA TYR A 492 -14.88 -24.34 5.42
C TYR A 492 -14.99 -25.62 6.26
N PHE A 493 -15.47 -26.72 5.69
CA PHE A 493 -15.49 -28.01 6.38
C PHE A 493 -14.08 -28.48 6.77
N ILE A 494 -13.10 -28.41 5.84
CA ILE A 494 -11.69 -28.73 6.13
C ILE A 494 -11.14 -27.79 7.20
N LEU A 495 -11.47 -26.49 7.15
CA LEU A 495 -11.08 -25.51 8.17
C LEU A 495 -11.53 -25.92 9.58
N GLU A 496 -12.75 -26.43 9.71
CA GLU A 496 -13.38 -26.79 10.99
C GLU A 496 -13.03 -28.23 11.48
N LEU A 497 -12.42 -29.08 10.65
CA LEU A 497 -11.97 -30.44 11.03
C LEU A 497 -10.69 -30.44 11.91
N ASP A 498 -10.62 -29.53 12.87
CA ASP A 498 -9.46 -29.28 13.74
C ASP A 498 -9.82 -29.45 15.23
N GLN A 499 -9.00 -30.21 15.96
CA GLN A 499 -9.18 -30.47 17.39
C GLN A 499 -9.04 -29.21 18.26
N SER A 500 -8.22 -28.24 17.84
CA SER A 500 -7.99 -26.99 18.58
C SER A 500 -9.28 -26.18 18.78
N ARG A 501 -10.29 -26.40 17.92
CA ARG A 501 -11.62 -25.79 18.01
C ARG A 501 -12.40 -26.22 19.25
N LEU A 502 -12.09 -27.40 19.82
CA LEU A 502 -12.73 -27.88 21.05
C LEU A 502 -12.11 -27.24 22.31
N GLU A 503 -10.82 -26.90 22.28
CA GLU A 503 -10.10 -26.26 23.40
C GLU A 503 -10.52 -24.79 23.55
N SER A 504 -10.74 -24.08 22.44
CA SER A 504 -11.20 -22.68 22.46
C SER A 504 -12.57 -22.46 23.13
N LYS A 505 -13.42 -23.50 23.21
CA LYS A 505 -14.72 -23.43 23.90
C LYS A 505 -14.60 -23.61 25.42
N LYS A 506 -13.66 -24.44 25.88
CA LYS A 506 -13.43 -24.64 27.33
C LYS A 506 -12.89 -23.37 28.01
N ASN A 507 -12.07 -22.59 27.31
CA ASN A 507 -11.51 -21.35 27.87
C ASN A 507 -12.56 -20.23 27.97
N LYS A 508 -13.51 -20.12 27.03
CA LYS A 508 -14.62 -19.15 27.11
C LYS A 508 -15.63 -19.48 28.22
N GLU A 509 -15.93 -20.76 28.43
CA GLU A 509 -16.84 -21.19 29.51
C GLU A 509 -16.23 -21.03 30.92
N ASN A 510 -14.91 -20.86 31.02
CA ASN A 510 -14.22 -20.59 32.28
C ASN A 510 -14.05 -19.08 32.56
N GLU A 511 -13.89 -18.24 31.53
CA GLU A 511 -13.87 -16.77 31.67
C GLU A 511 -15.24 -16.19 32.06
N ASP A 512 -16.36 -16.83 31.68
CA ASP A 512 -17.71 -16.42 32.08
C ASP A 512 -18.12 -16.94 33.49
N LYS A 513 -17.20 -17.59 34.22
CA LYS A 513 -17.41 -18.16 35.56
C LYS A 513 -16.46 -17.67 36.64
N GLU A 514 -15.53 -16.75 36.31
CA GLU A 514 -14.78 -15.92 37.26
C GLU A 514 -15.24 -14.47 37.15
#